data_AF-A0A933V608-F1
#
_entry.id   AF-A0A933V608-F1
#
_cell.length_a   1.000
_cell.length_b   1.000
_cell.length_c   1.000
_cell.angle_alpha   90.00
_cell.angle_beta   90.00
_cell.angle_gamma   90.00
#
_symmetry.space_group_name_H-M   'P 1'
#
loop_
_entity.id
_entity.type
_entity.pdbx_description
1 polymer ?
#
loop_
_entity_poly.entity_id
_entity_poly.type
_entity_poly.pdbx_seq_one_letter_code
_entity_poly.pdbx_strand_id
1 'polypeptide(L)'
;MGAHHPECPERLGAIQDRLIAAGLDLYLSFHDAPLAEMDQLLRVHPRKYIEMLEESAPEHGIHHVDPDTAMSPGTWRAALRAAGAGVMATDIVMRGEAPNAFCAIRPPGHHAERAKAMGFCFFNNIAVAARHGIEQWGLQRVAIVDFDVHHGNGTENIFANDPHVLMVGTFQHPFYPYCGTEAPAPNMVNVPIKAGTRGDRFREIVTETWLPKLREFAPELVYISAGFDAHYEDDMGSIGLVESDYAWVTEQMKAVARESAQGRIVSILEGGYSLSALARSVSAHIKVLADL
;
A
#
# COMPACT_ATOMS: atom_id res chain seq x y z
N MET A 1 -8.24 16.33 -5.69
CA MET A 1 -8.57 16.05 -7.11
C MET A 1 -9.98 16.55 -7.49
N GLY A 2 -10.51 17.61 -6.86
CA GLY A 2 -11.89 18.08 -7.10
C GLY A 2 -12.92 17.48 -6.14
N ALA A 3 -14.16 18.01 -6.13
CA ALA A 3 -15.19 17.68 -5.14
C ALA A 3 -15.91 16.33 -5.37
N HIS A 4 -15.80 15.76 -6.57
CA HIS A 4 -16.46 14.49 -6.94
C HIS A 4 -15.48 13.33 -7.09
N HIS A 5 -14.21 13.55 -6.76
CA HIS A 5 -13.18 12.54 -6.92
C HIS A 5 -13.25 11.51 -5.78
N PRO A 6 -13.27 10.19 -6.06
CA PRO A 6 -13.41 9.17 -5.02
C PRO A 6 -12.22 9.14 -4.05
N GLU A 7 -11.02 9.44 -4.53
CA GLU A 7 -9.83 9.66 -3.70
C GLU A 7 -9.93 11.03 -2.99
N CYS A 8 -10.69 11.07 -1.90
CA CYS A 8 -11.05 12.30 -1.17
C CYS A 8 -10.51 12.35 0.28
N PRO A 9 -10.33 13.55 0.88
CA PRO A 9 -9.85 13.70 2.25
C PRO A 9 -10.69 12.98 3.32
N GLU A 10 -11.99 12.86 3.08
CA GLU A 10 -12.95 12.20 3.96
C GLU A 10 -12.61 10.73 4.21
N ARG A 11 -11.83 10.09 3.33
CA ARG A 11 -11.28 8.73 3.54
C ARG A 11 -10.49 8.63 4.85
N LEU A 12 -9.60 9.60 5.12
CA LEU A 12 -8.82 9.61 6.37
C LEU A 12 -9.68 10.01 7.57
N GLY A 13 -10.62 10.93 7.38
CA GLY A 13 -11.60 11.31 8.42
C GLY A 13 -12.43 10.10 8.88
N ALA A 14 -12.97 9.33 7.94
CA ALA A 14 -13.76 8.13 8.23
C ALA A 14 -12.96 7.06 9.00
N ILE A 15 -11.69 6.86 8.63
CA ILE A 15 -10.78 5.96 9.37
C ILE A 15 -10.62 6.47 10.82
N GLN A 16 -10.27 7.75 10.99
CA GLN A 16 -10.06 8.34 12.32
C GLN A 16 -11.31 8.22 13.20
N ASP A 17 -12.48 8.59 12.67
CA ASP A 17 -13.76 8.51 13.38
C ASP A 17 -14.05 7.07 13.83
N ARG A 18 -13.74 6.08 12.98
CA ARG A 18 -13.96 4.67 13.31
C ARG A 18 -12.98 4.15 14.35
N LEU A 19 -11.71 4.57 14.31
CA LEU A 19 -10.72 4.21 15.34
C LEU A 19 -11.19 4.67 16.72
N ILE A 20 -11.67 5.91 16.83
CA ILE A 20 -12.23 6.47 18.06
C ILE A 20 -13.51 5.71 18.47
N ALA A 21 -14.46 5.53 17.56
CA ALA A 21 -15.73 4.87 17.86
C ALA A 21 -15.55 3.39 18.29
N ALA A 22 -14.50 2.73 17.82
CA ALA A 22 -14.14 1.37 18.20
C ALA A 22 -13.25 1.29 19.46
N GLY A 23 -12.83 2.44 20.02
CA GLY A 23 -11.90 2.52 21.15
C GLY A 23 -10.50 2.02 20.85
N LEU A 24 -10.12 1.94 19.56
CA LEU A 24 -8.81 1.44 19.15
C LEU A 24 -7.71 2.48 19.32
N ASP A 25 -8.05 3.76 19.21
CA ASP A 25 -7.14 4.88 19.43
C ASP A 25 -6.41 4.79 20.77
N LEU A 26 -7.04 4.23 21.80
CA LEU A 26 -6.45 4.02 23.13
C LEU A 26 -5.30 2.99 23.14
N TYR A 27 -5.20 2.15 22.11
CA TYR A 27 -4.19 1.10 21.99
C TYR A 27 -3.09 1.43 20.97
N LEU A 28 -3.17 2.59 20.32
CA LEU A 28 -2.27 2.99 19.23
C LEU A 28 -1.35 4.14 19.67
N SER A 29 -0.10 4.07 19.23
CA SER A 29 0.81 5.22 19.27
C SER A 29 0.68 5.99 17.96
N PHE A 30 0.23 7.25 18.04
CA PHE A 30 0.08 8.11 16.86
C PHE A 30 1.37 8.91 16.62
N HIS A 31 1.78 8.99 15.35
CA HIS A 31 2.98 9.72 14.92
C HIS A 31 2.68 10.60 13.71
N ASP A 32 3.26 11.79 13.69
CA ASP A 32 3.19 12.69 12.55
C ASP A 32 4.21 12.28 11.49
N ALA A 33 3.72 11.87 10.31
CA ALA A 33 4.58 11.49 9.19
C ALA A 33 5.52 12.64 8.79
N PRO A 34 6.85 12.48 8.69
CA PRO A 34 7.76 13.52 8.23
C PRO A 34 7.61 13.76 6.72
N LEU A 35 8.26 14.79 6.19
CA LEU A 35 8.44 14.91 4.74
C LEU A 35 9.51 13.92 4.30
N ALA A 36 9.26 13.16 3.23
CA ALA A 36 10.30 12.36 2.60
C ALA A 36 11.46 13.26 2.14
N GLU A 37 12.68 12.82 2.42
CA GLU A 37 13.89 13.47 1.96
C GLU A 37 14.18 13.10 0.50
N MET A 38 14.90 13.96 -0.21
CA MET A 38 15.21 13.76 -1.63
C MET A 38 16.00 12.47 -1.88
N ASP A 39 16.94 12.11 -1.00
CA ASP A 39 17.71 10.86 -1.10
C ASP A 39 16.79 9.63 -0.98
N GLN A 40 15.76 9.68 -0.12
CA GLN A 40 14.78 8.62 0.06
C GLN A 40 13.96 8.39 -1.21
N LEU A 41 13.49 9.46 -1.85
CA LEU A 41 12.75 9.37 -3.11
C LEU A 41 13.64 8.88 -4.26
N LEU A 42 14.91 9.31 -4.29
CA LEU A 42 15.88 8.94 -5.34
C LEU A 42 16.24 7.46 -5.36
N ARG A 43 15.97 6.70 -4.28
CA ARG A 43 16.13 5.23 -4.27
C ARG A 43 15.17 4.53 -5.23
N VAL A 44 14.06 5.18 -5.57
CA VAL A 44 13.00 4.63 -6.42
C VAL A 44 12.89 5.41 -7.72
N HIS A 45 12.70 6.72 -7.60
CA HIS A 45 12.33 7.57 -8.71
C HIS A 45 13.55 8.35 -9.23
N PRO A 46 13.73 8.49 -10.55
CA PRO A 46 14.81 9.29 -11.09
C PRO A 46 14.57 10.77 -10.76
N ARG A 47 15.65 11.50 -10.51
CA ARG A 47 15.63 12.94 -10.19
C ARG A 47 14.68 13.75 -11.07
N LYS A 48 14.75 13.57 -12.39
CA LYS A 48 13.92 14.28 -13.36
C LYS A 48 12.41 14.07 -13.13
N TYR A 49 11.99 12.90 -12.68
CA TYR A 49 10.59 12.63 -12.38
C TYR A 49 10.13 13.40 -11.13
N ILE A 50 10.96 13.41 -10.10
CA ILE A 50 10.68 14.11 -8.84
C ILE A 50 10.57 15.62 -9.11
N GLU A 51 11.54 16.19 -9.84
CA GLU A 51 11.55 17.60 -10.25
C GLU A 51 10.35 17.95 -11.11
N MET A 52 9.99 17.10 -12.08
CA MET A 52 8.78 17.29 -12.90
C MET A 52 7.50 17.34 -12.04
N LEU A 53 7.35 16.47 -11.04
CA LEU A 53 6.18 16.50 -10.15
C LEU A 53 6.16 17.74 -9.26
N GLU A 54 7.32 18.16 -8.75
CA GLU A 54 7.45 19.40 -7.97
C GLU A 54 7.02 20.63 -8.79
N GLU A 55 7.52 20.74 -10.02
CA GLU A 55 7.18 21.82 -10.96
C GLU A 55 5.71 21.77 -11.43
N SER A 56 5.10 20.59 -11.43
CA SER A 56 3.69 20.39 -11.83
C SER A 56 2.70 20.78 -10.73
N ALA A 57 3.16 20.99 -9.49
CA ALA A 57 2.31 21.37 -8.37
C ALA A 57 1.81 22.82 -8.57
N PRO A 58 0.50 23.05 -8.78
CA PRO A 58 0.00 24.37 -9.10
C PRO A 58 -0.08 25.25 -7.86
N GLU A 59 0.23 26.54 -7.98
CA GLU A 59 -0.04 27.51 -6.89
C GLU A 59 -1.54 27.68 -6.63
N HIS A 60 -2.36 27.58 -7.69
CA HIS A 60 -3.81 27.72 -7.66
C HIS A 60 -4.49 26.74 -8.62
N GLY A 61 -5.69 26.28 -8.28
CA GLY A 61 -6.49 25.42 -9.17
C GLY A 61 -6.04 23.95 -9.16
N ILE A 62 -6.24 23.29 -10.30
CA ILE A 62 -5.98 21.86 -10.49
C ILE A 62 -5.09 21.67 -11.72
N HIS A 63 -4.06 20.84 -11.61
CA HIS A 63 -3.21 20.40 -12.71
C HIS A 63 -3.34 18.88 -12.89
N HIS A 64 -3.75 18.42 -14.07
CA HIS A 64 -3.88 16.99 -14.35
C HIS A 64 -2.55 16.42 -14.83
N VAL A 65 -2.02 15.42 -14.13
CA VAL A 65 -0.81 14.68 -14.55
C VAL A 65 -1.19 13.51 -15.47
N ASP A 66 -2.40 12.98 -15.33
CA ASP A 66 -3.06 12.09 -16.28
C ASP A 66 -4.61 12.31 -16.21
N PRO A 67 -5.45 11.55 -16.93
CA PRO A 67 -6.89 11.79 -16.97
C PRO A 67 -7.61 11.77 -15.62
N ASP A 68 -7.13 10.99 -14.64
CA ASP A 68 -7.80 10.77 -13.35
C ASP A 68 -6.94 11.16 -12.13
N THR A 69 -5.67 11.51 -12.36
CA THR A 69 -4.71 11.93 -11.33
C THR A 69 -4.44 13.41 -11.47
N ALA A 70 -4.75 14.18 -10.43
CA ALA A 70 -4.61 15.63 -10.46
C ALA A 70 -4.00 16.22 -9.19
N MET A 71 -3.14 17.21 -9.39
CA MET A 71 -2.48 17.97 -8.35
C MET A 71 -3.30 19.23 -8.02
N SER A 72 -3.32 19.54 -6.73
CA SER A 72 -3.77 20.81 -6.15
C SER A 72 -2.59 21.43 -5.39
N PRO A 73 -2.69 22.67 -4.88
CA PRO A 73 -1.57 23.33 -4.20
C PRO A 73 -0.99 22.55 -3.01
N GLY A 74 -1.81 21.72 -2.35
CA GLY A 74 -1.35 20.88 -1.25
C GLY A 74 -0.76 19.52 -1.66
N THR A 75 -0.89 19.12 -2.92
CA THR A 75 -0.59 17.73 -3.35
C THR A 75 0.89 17.39 -3.21
N TRP A 76 1.80 18.29 -3.58
CA TRP A 76 3.24 18.05 -3.43
C TRP A 76 3.62 17.71 -1.99
N ARG A 77 3.22 18.57 -1.05
CA ARG A 77 3.48 18.36 0.38
C ARG A 77 2.82 17.09 0.91
N ALA A 78 1.60 16.79 0.46
CA ALA A 78 0.91 15.56 0.85
C ALA A 78 1.64 14.30 0.34
N ALA A 79 2.11 14.30 -0.92
CA ALA A 79 2.89 13.20 -1.49
C ALA A 79 4.21 12.97 -0.75
N LEU A 80 4.89 14.04 -0.32
CA LEU A 80 6.09 13.92 0.52
C LEU A 80 5.77 13.34 1.90
N ARG A 81 4.64 13.73 2.53
CA ARG A 81 4.20 13.15 3.82
C ARG A 81 3.83 11.67 3.66
N ALA A 82 3.17 11.30 2.58
CA ALA A 82 2.80 9.94 2.23
C ALA A 82 4.03 9.02 2.15
N ALA A 83 5.02 9.39 1.33
CA ALA A 83 6.26 8.62 1.23
C ALA A 83 7.07 8.63 2.54
N GLY A 84 7.10 9.78 3.24
CA GLY A 84 7.82 9.93 4.51
C GLY A 84 7.24 9.10 5.65
N ALA A 85 5.93 8.86 5.65
CA ALA A 85 5.27 7.98 6.61
C ALA A 85 5.80 6.53 6.49
N GLY A 86 5.91 6.01 5.27
CA GLY A 86 6.42 4.67 5.02
C GLY A 86 7.87 4.53 5.49
N VAL A 87 8.71 5.54 5.23
CA VAL A 87 10.10 5.58 5.72
C VAL A 87 10.15 5.57 7.25
N MET A 88 9.41 6.48 7.91
CA MET A 88 9.37 6.55 9.38
C MET A 88 8.85 5.25 10.00
N ALA A 89 7.83 4.64 9.40
CA ALA A 89 7.27 3.37 9.86
C ALA A 89 8.29 2.23 9.77
N THR A 90 9.03 2.13 8.66
CA THR A 90 10.16 1.18 8.54
C THR A 90 11.16 1.39 9.66
N ASP A 91 11.54 2.64 9.89
CA ASP A 91 12.50 3.04 10.92
C ASP A 91 12.06 2.64 12.34
N ILE A 92 10.81 2.93 12.72
CA ILE A 92 10.23 2.57 14.02
C ILE A 92 10.26 1.04 14.23
N VAL A 93 9.86 0.29 13.20
CA VAL A 93 9.80 -1.17 13.26
C VAL A 93 11.20 -1.80 13.29
N MET A 94 12.15 -1.23 12.54
CA MET A 94 13.54 -1.70 12.52
C MET A 94 14.30 -1.38 13.82
N ARG A 95 13.98 -0.27 14.48
CA ARG A 95 14.50 0.07 15.82
C ARG A 95 13.86 -0.73 16.96
N GLY A 96 12.80 -1.49 16.67
CA GLY A 96 12.05 -2.25 17.68
C GLY A 96 11.21 -1.39 18.62
N GLU A 97 10.91 -0.15 18.22
CA GLU A 97 10.05 0.77 18.98
C GLU A 97 8.57 0.34 18.92
N ALA A 98 8.18 -0.30 17.81
CA ALA A 98 6.90 -1.00 17.67
C ALA A 98 7.12 -2.27 16.83
N PRO A 99 6.34 -3.35 17.07
CA PRO A 99 6.45 -4.58 16.26
C PRO A 99 5.94 -4.38 14.83
N ASN A 100 5.01 -3.46 14.63
CA ASN A 100 4.43 -3.16 13.33
C ASN A 100 3.87 -1.72 13.30
N ALA A 101 3.56 -1.22 12.11
CA ALA A 101 3.00 0.11 11.90
C ALA A 101 2.00 0.13 10.73
N PHE A 102 0.97 0.99 10.82
CA PHE A 102 0.04 1.29 9.74
C PHE A 102 0.10 2.78 9.38
N CYS A 103 0.30 3.09 8.10
CA CYS A 103 0.37 4.44 7.58
C CYS A 103 -0.99 4.86 7.00
N ALA A 104 -1.79 5.58 7.78
CA ALA A 104 -3.03 6.20 7.31
C ALA A 104 -2.72 7.47 6.50
N ILE A 105 -2.33 7.30 5.22
CA ILE A 105 -1.82 8.36 4.36
C ILE A 105 -2.67 8.60 3.12
N ARG A 106 -2.53 9.79 2.54
CA ARG A 106 -2.99 10.15 1.20
C ARG A 106 -2.03 11.19 0.61
N PRO A 107 -1.69 11.13 -0.69
CA PRO A 107 -2.19 10.22 -1.73
C PRO A 107 -1.61 8.78 -1.65
N PRO A 108 -2.24 7.80 -2.33
CA PRO A 108 -1.73 6.42 -2.45
C PRO A 108 -0.46 6.35 -3.34
N GLY A 109 0.11 5.15 -3.52
CA GLY A 109 1.39 4.98 -4.20
C GLY A 109 1.56 3.80 -5.15
N HIS A 110 0.86 2.67 -5.00
CA HIS A 110 1.23 1.43 -5.69
C HIS A 110 1.14 1.47 -7.24
N HIS A 111 0.43 2.44 -7.82
CA HIS A 111 0.38 2.68 -9.28
C HIS A 111 1.51 3.56 -9.82
N ALA A 112 2.19 4.33 -8.96
CA ALA A 112 3.30 5.17 -9.41
C ALA A 112 4.46 4.29 -9.86
N GLU A 113 4.74 4.28 -11.16
CA GLU A 113 5.88 3.57 -11.73
C GLU A 113 7.18 4.33 -11.42
N ARG A 114 8.30 3.76 -11.85
CA ARG A 114 9.62 4.38 -11.65
C ARG A 114 9.66 5.84 -12.11
N ALA A 115 9.02 6.18 -13.23
CA ALA A 115 9.04 7.53 -13.80
C ALA A 115 7.67 8.00 -14.33
N LYS A 116 6.55 7.51 -13.76
CA LYS A 116 5.20 7.87 -14.20
C LYS A 116 4.22 7.89 -13.03
N ALA A 117 3.51 9.01 -12.88
CA ALA A 117 2.37 9.15 -11.98
C ALA A 117 1.11 8.71 -12.71
N MET A 118 0.24 7.96 -12.03
CA MET A 118 -1.05 7.48 -12.56
C MET A 118 -1.91 6.87 -11.45
N GLY A 119 -3.21 6.69 -11.69
CA GLY A 119 -4.11 6.02 -10.75
C GLY A 119 -4.08 6.63 -9.35
N PHE A 120 -4.13 7.96 -9.29
CA PHE A 120 -4.07 8.77 -8.06
C PHE A 120 -2.70 8.78 -7.35
N CYS A 121 -1.70 8.04 -7.86
CA CYS A 121 -0.41 7.82 -7.23
C CYS A 121 0.67 8.72 -7.84
N PHE A 122 1.42 9.42 -6.97
CA PHE A 122 2.51 10.32 -7.36
C PHE A 122 3.89 9.75 -7.04
N PHE A 123 4.07 9.22 -5.83
CA PHE A 123 5.26 8.46 -5.45
C PHE A 123 4.84 7.06 -5.04
N ASN A 124 5.67 6.07 -5.31
CA ASN A 124 5.41 4.72 -4.85
C ASN A 124 5.84 4.58 -3.39
N ASN A 125 4.91 4.90 -2.49
CA ASN A 125 5.16 4.97 -1.04
C ASN A 125 5.75 3.67 -0.49
N ILE A 126 5.20 2.52 -0.90
CA ILE A 126 5.67 1.21 -0.45
C ILE A 126 7.04 0.86 -1.03
N ALA A 127 7.33 1.23 -2.28
CA ALA A 127 8.64 1.03 -2.86
C ALA A 127 9.71 1.91 -2.19
N VAL A 128 9.37 3.16 -1.83
CA VAL A 128 10.28 4.06 -1.11
C VAL A 128 10.59 3.48 0.28
N ALA A 129 9.59 2.99 1.00
CA ALA A 129 9.77 2.32 2.29
C ALA A 129 10.63 1.05 2.15
N ALA A 130 10.34 0.19 1.17
CA ALA A 130 11.08 -1.04 0.90
C ALA A 130 12.55 -0.78 0.55
N ARG A 131 12.82 0.17 -0.36
CA ARG A 131 14.19 0.59 -0.68
C ARG A 131 14.91 1.18 0.51
N HIS A 132 14.22 1.96 1.34
CA HIS A 132 14.81 2.48 2.57
C HIS A 132 15.23 1.34 3.52
N GLY A 133 14.38 0.33 3.71
CA GLY A 133 14.75 -0.87 4.49
C GLY A 133 15.95 -1.63 3.91
N ILE A 134 16.03 -1.77 2.60
CA ILE A 134 17.17 -2.46 1.94
C ILE A 134 18.46 -1.65 2.10
N GLU A 135 18.42 -0.36 1.82
CA GLU A 135 19.63 0.47 1.72
C GLU A 135 20.12 1.02 3.06
N GLN A 136 19.22 1.45 3.95
CA GLN A 136 19.59 2.02 5.25
C GLN A 136 19.72 0.96 6.33
N TRP A 137 18.87 -0.07 6.27
CA TRP A 137 18.83 -1.14 7.27
C TRP A 137 19.49 -2.44 6.81
N GLY A 138 19.98 -2.50 5.58
CA GLY A 138 20.72 -3.65 5.05
C GLY A 138 19.87 -4.90 4.86
N LEU A 139 18.53 -4.76 4.79
CA LEU A 139 17.63 -5.90 4.57
C LEU A 139 17.94 -6.55 3.22
N GLN A 140 18.10 -7.87 3.23
CA GLN A 140 18.42 -8.65 2.04
C GLN A 140 17.16 -9.22 1.38
N ARG A 141 16.08 -9.42 2.14
CA ARG A 141 14.82 -9.99 1.66
C ARG A 141 13.63 -9.24 2.27
N VAL A 142 12.88 -8.53 1.44
CA VAL A 142 11.63 -7.88 1.84
C VAL A 142 10.48 -8.40 0.99
N ALA A 143 9.35 -8.68 1.63
CA ALA A 143 8.13 -9.06 0.93
C ALA A 143 7.21 -7.85 0.80
N ILE A 144 6.60 -7.65 -0.37
CA ILE A 144 5.50 -6.70 -0.57
C ILE A 144 4.24 -7.51 -0.86
N VAL A 145 3.22 -7.32 -0.03
CA VAL A 145 1.92 -7.97 -0.14
C VAL A 145 0.92 -6.94 -0.60
N ASP A 146 0.32 -7.12 -1.77
CA ASP A 146 -0.64 -6.20 -2.34
C ASP A 146 -2.02 -6.85 -2.48
N PHE A 147 -2.97 -6.36 -1.69
CA PHE A 147 -4.37 -6.81 -1.72
C PHE A 147 -5.35 -5.70 -2.13
N ASP A 148 -4.84 -4.58 -2.65
CA ASP A 148 -5.67 -3.61 -3.38
C ASP A 148 -6.35 -4.32 -4.56
N VAL A 149 -7.56 -3.88 -4.94
CA VAL A 149 -8.28 -4.51 -6.05
C VAL A 149 -7.59 -4.28 -7.39
N HIS A 150 -6.85 -3.19 -7.52
CA HIS A 150 -6.12 -2.83 -8.71
C HIS A 150 -4.71 -3.43 -8.68
N HIS A 151 -4.18 -3.74 -9.87
CA HIS A 151 -2.82 -4.23 -9.95
C HIS A 151 -1.81 -3.14 -9.55
N GLY A 152 -0.93 -3.44 -8.60
CA GLY A 152 0.20 -2.60 -8.20
C GLY A 152 1.29 -2.51 -9.27
N ASN A 153 0.95 -2.04 -10.47
CA ASN A 153 1.83 -1.98 -11.65
C ASN A 153 3.09 -1.15 -11.39
N GLY A 154 3.00 -0.12 -10.54
CA GLY A 154 4.14 0.70 -10.17
C GLY A 154 5.17 -0.10 -9.39
N THR A 155 4.71 -0.86 -8.40
CA THR A 155 5.55 -1.74 -7.58
C THR A 155 6.21 -2.82 -8.43
N GLU A 156 5.45 -3.47 -9.33
CA GLU A 156 6.00 -4.44 -10.28
C GLU A 156 7.06 -3.79 -11.19
N ASN A 157 6.77 -2.63 -11.78
CA ASN A 157 7.69 -1.89 -12.65
C ASN A 157 9.03 -1.57 -11.95
N ILE A 158 8.98 -1.23 -10.65
CA ILE A 158 10.16 -0.83 -9.89
C ILE A 158 11.03 -2.03 -9.50
N PHE A 159 10.43 -3.17 -9.15
CA PHE A 159 11.12 -4.30 -8.53
C PHE A 159 11.21 -5.56 -9.39
N ALA A 160 10.71 -5.57 -10.62
CA ALA A 160 10.84 -6.72 -11.51
C ALA A 160 12.32 -7.12 -11.64
N ASN A 161 12.63 -8.38 -11.33
CA ASN A 161 13.97 -8.96 -11.30
C ASN A 161 14.91 -8.40 -10.19
N ASP A 162 14.40 -7.67 -9.20
CA ASP A 162 15.19 -7.34 -8.01
C ASP A 162 15.24 -8.54 -7.06
N PRO A 163 16.44 -9.10 -6.78
CA PRO A 163 16.56 -10.29 -5.95
C PRO A 163 16.21 -10.07 -4.47
N HIS A 164 16.16 -8.82 -4.01
CA HIS A 164 15.85 -8.50 -2.62
C HIS A 164 14.35 -8.41 -2.34
N VAL A 165 13.50 -8.42 -3.37
CA VAL A 165 12.07 -8.17 -3.24
C VAL A 165 11.25 -9.32 -3.82
N LEU A 166 10.32 -9.83 -3.02
CA LEU A 166 9.22 -10.69 -3.49
C LEU A 166 7.92 -9.89 -3.41
N MET A 167 7.20 -9.77 -4.53
CA MET A 167 5.82 -9.26 -4.53
C MET A 167 4.85 -10.44 -4.61
N VAL A 168 3.85 -10.46 -3.73
CA VAL A 168 2.69 -11.34 -3.82
C VAL A 168 1.44 -10.48 -3.81
N GLY A 169 0.41 -10.89 -4.54
CA GLY A 169 -0.83 -10.12 -4.54
C GLY A 169 -1.94 -10.75 -5.35
N THR A 170 -3.08 -10.09 -5.33
CA THR A 170 -4.22 -10.36 -6.21
C THR A 170 -4.67 -9.07 -6.81
N PHE A 171 -5.21 -9.11 -8.03
CA PHE A 171 -5.81 -7.95 -8.66
C PHE A 171 -6.96 -8.38 -9.56
N GLN A 172 -7.99 -7.55 -9.69
CA GLN A 172 -9.09 -7.82 -10.60
C GLN A 172 -8.60 -7.77 -12.05
N HIS A 173 -8.98 -8.75 -12.86
CA HIS A 173 -8.61 -8.81 -14.27
C HIS A 173 -9.71 -9.45 -15.14
N PRO A 174 -9.99 -8.90 -16.35
CA PRO A 174 -9.45 -7.65 -16.90
C PRO A 174 -10.04 -6.41 -16.21
N PHE A 175 -9.18 -5.50 -15.73
CA PHE A 175 -9.55 -4.28 -15.01
C PHE A 175 -8.40 -3.27 -15.05
N TYR A 176 -8.63 -2.00 -14.71
CA TYR A 176 -7.56 -1.01 -14.60
C TYR A 176 -6.45 -1.53 -13.65
N PRO A 177 -5.15 -1.37 -13.98
CA PRO A 177 -4.55 -0.64 -15.11
C PRO A 177 -4.37 -1.47 -16.41
N TYR A 178 -5.04 -2.62 -16.54
CA TYR A 178 -5.03 -3.51 -17.70
C TYR A 178 -3.65 -4.13 -18.01
N CYS A 179 -2.88 -4.44 -16.96
CA CYS A 179 -1.60 -5.15 -17.07
C CYS A 179 -1.44 -6.20 -15.94
N GLY A 180 -0.22 -6.71 -15.72
CA GLY A 180 0.11 -7.69 -14.67
C GLY A 180 -0.03 -9.16 -15.07
N THR A 181 -0.52 -9.45 -16.28
CA THR A 181 -0.68 -10.83 -16.81
C THR A 181 0.36 -11.23 -17.84
N GLU A 182 1.16 -10.28 -18.33
CA GLU A 182 2.09 -10.49 -19.44
C GLU A 182 3.50 -10.78 -18.92
N ALA A 183 3.87 -12.07 -18.88
CA ALA A 183 5.21 -12.54 -18.55
C ALA A 183 5.82 -11.87 -17.28
N PRO A 184 5.16 -11.98 -16.11
CA PRO A 184 5.67 -11.40 -14.88
C PRO A 184 7.06 -11.95 -14.55
N ALA A 185 7.91 -11.10 -13.95
CA ALA A 185 9.23 -11.51 -13.49
C ALA A 185 9.13 -12.63 -12.43
N PRO A 186 10.16 -13.47 -12.23
CA PRO A 186 10.08 -14.61 -11.30
C PRO A 186 9.73 -14.23 -9.85
N ASN A 187 10.02 -12.99 -9.44
CA ASN A 187 9.73 -12.44 -8.12
C ASN A 187 8.37 -11.72 -8.02
N MET A 188 7.53 -11.80 -9.06
CA MET A 188 6.21 -11.19 -9.15
C MET A 188 5.12 -12.26 -9.15
N VAL A 189 4.61 -12.58 -7.97
CA VAL A 189 3.58 -13.60 -7.76
C VAL A 189 2.21 -12.93 -7.60
N ASN A 190 1.82 -12.20 -8.64
CA ASN A 190 0.57 -11.44 -8.70
C ASN A 190 -0.51 -12.28 -9.39
N VAL A 191 -1.61 -12.55 -8.70
CA VAL A 191 -2.65 -13.49 -9.16
C VAL A 191 -3.87 -12.72 -9.70
N PRO A 192 -4.17 -12.78 -11.00
CA PRO A 192 -5.37 -12.17 -11.55
C PRO A 192 -6.62 -12.90 -11.05
N ILE A 193 -7.62 -12.15 -10.57
CA ILE A 193 -8.91 -12.67 -10.12
C ILE A 193 -10.05 -12.04 -10.92
N LYS A 194 -11.13 -12.80 -11.12
CA LYS A 194 -12.29 -12.32 -11.90
C LYS A 194 -13.18 -11.42 -11.05
N ALA A 195 -13.89 -10.50 -11.69
CA ALA A 195 -15.03 -9.83 -11.06
C ALA A 195 -16.02 -10.87 -10.49
N GLY A 196 -16.56 -10.58 -9.31
CA GLY A 196 -17.41 -11.47 -8.52
C GLY A 196 -16.67 -12.47 -7.64
N THR A 197 -15.33 -12.52 -7.67
CA THR A 197 -14.55 -13.34 -6.73
C THR A 197 -14.85 -12.93 -5.29
N ARG A 198 -15.02 -13.89 -4.39
CA ARG A 198 -15.36 -13.66 -2.97
C ARG A 198 -14.23 -14.13 -2.06
N GLY A 199 -14.41 -13.90 -0.75
CA GLY A 199 -13.42 -14.22 0.28
C GLY A 199 -12.94 -15.67 0.29
N ASP A 200 -13.77 -16.66 -0.01
CA ASP A 200 -13.38 -18.07 -0.09
C ASP A 200 -12.25 -18.29 -1.11
N ARG A 201 -12.45 -17.83 -2.34
CA ARG A 201 -11.45 -17.97 -3.40
C ARG A 201 -10.21 -17.11 -3.14
N PHE A 202 -10.37 -15.93 -2.55
CA PHE A 202 -9.24 -15.10 -2.12
C PHE A 202 -8.37 -15.83 -1.09
N ARG A 203 -8.98 -16.41 -0.06
CA ARG A 203 -8.28 -17.18 0.99
C ARG A 203 -7.57 -18.42 0.43
N GLU A 204 -8.19 -19.11 -0.53
CA GLU A 204 -7.54 -20.20 -1.27
C GLU A 204 -6.28 -19.71 -1.98
N ILE A 205 -6.35 -18.61 -2.73
CA ILE A 205 -5.18 -18.05 -3.44
C ILE A 205 -4.06 -17.69 -2.45
N VAL A 206 -4.39 -17.00 -1.35
CA VAL A 206 -3.41 -16.65 -0.33
C VAL A 206 -2.75 -17.93 0.24
N THR A 207 -3.56 -18.93 0.60
CA THR A 207 -3.08 -20.16 1.23
C THR A 207 -2.23 -21.01 0.30
N GLU A 208 -2.66 -21.19 -0.94
CA GLU A 208 -2.05 -22.10 -1.91
C GLU A 208 -0.93 -21.45 -2.72
N THR A 209 -0.95 -20.13 -2.88
CA THR A 209 0.00 -19.41 -3.73
C THR A 209 0.92 -18.50 -2.92
N TRP A 210 0.38 -17.59 -2.11
CA TRP A 210 1.20 -16.58 -1.44
C TRP A 210 2.02 -17.18 -0.30
N LEU A 211 1.38 -17.93 0.61
CA LEU A 211 2.06 -18.43 1.82
C LEU A 211 3.25 -19.35 1.51
N PRO A 212 3.18 -20.29 0.55
CA PRO A 212 4.35 -21.09 0.19
C PRO A 212 5.51 -20.22 -0.30
N LYS A 213 5.24 -19.21 -1.13
CA LYS A 213 6.26 -18.31 -1.68
C LYS A 213 6.86 -17.38 -0.64
N LEU A 214 6.04 -16.83 0.24
CA LEU A 214 6.50 -16.01 1.36
C LEU A 214 7.38 -16.81 2.33
N ARG A 215 6.99 -18.04 2.66
CA ARG A 215 7.78 -18.92 3.54
C ARG A 215 9.08 -19.39 2.91
N GLU A 216 9.06 -19.71 1.62
CA GLU A 216 10.26 -20.04 0.84
C GLU A 216 11.25 -18.86 0.82
N PHE A 217 10.73 -17.64 0.60
CA PHE A 217 11.53 -16.43 0.54
C PHE A 217 12.04 -15.96 1.92
N ALA A 218 11.34 -16.31 3.00
CA ALA A 218 11.69 -15.97 4.38
C ALA A 218 12.06 -14.48 4.55
N PRO A 219 11.10 -13.56 4.35
CA PRO A 219 11.34 -12.12 4.39
C PRO A 219 11.80 -11.66 5.77
N GLU A 220 12.67 -10.67 5.79
CA GLU A 220 13.18 -10.03 7.01
C GLU A 220 12.28 -8.87 7.46
N LEU A 221 11.42 -8.38 6.57
CA LEU A 221 10.35 -7.43 6.84
C LEU A 221 9.23 -7.61 5.79
N VAL A 222 7.98 -7.53 6.25
CA VAL A 222 6.79 -7.61 5.38
C VAL A 222 6.18 -6.22 5.23
N TYR A 223 6.08 -5.76 3.99
CA TYR A 223 5.36 -4.55 3.61
C TYR A 223 3.98 -4.93 3.06
N ILE A 224 2.95 -4.15 3.38
CA ILE A 224 1.57 -4.39 2.91
C ILE A 224 1.05 -3.13 2.21
N SER A 225 0.79 -3.25 0.90
CA SER A 225 -0.03 -2.31 0.13
C SER A 225 -1.49 -2.58 0.49
N ALA A 226 -2.01 -1.82 1.45
CA ALA A 226 -3.31 -2.06 2.06
C ALA A 226 -4.41 -1.23 1.38
N GLY A 227 -4.87 -1.73 0.23
CA GLY A 227 -6.06 -1.24 -0.45
C GLY A 227 -7.32 -1.97 0.03
N PHE A 228 -8.40 -1.21 0.28
CA PHE A 228 -9.66 -1.77 0.79
C PHE A 228 -10.83 -1.64 -0.21
N ASP A 229 -10.52 -1.47 -1.49
CA ASP A 229 -11.45 -1.35 -2.62
C ASP A 229 -11.85 -2.68 -3.26
N ALA A 230 -11.28 -3.80 -2.80
CA ALA A 230 -11.80 -5.13 -3.10
C ALA A 230 -13.03 -5.49 -2.24
N HIS A 231 -13.46 -4.57 -1.37
CA HIS A 231 -14.63 -4.74 -0.51
C HIS A 231 -15.92 -4.77 -1.35
N TYR A 232 -16.86 -5.62 -0.97
CA TYR A 232 -18.15 -5.80 -1.64
C TYR A 232 -18.99 -4.51 -1.83
N GLU A 233 -18.70 -3.47 -1.04
CA GLU A 233 -19.44 -2.20 -1.03
C GLU A 233 -18.67 -1.08 -1.72
N ASP A 234 -17.53 -1.37 -2.34
CA ASP A 234 -16.72 -0.39 -3.04
C ASP A 234 -17.09 -0.31 -4.53
N ASP A 235 -17.37 0.89 -5.01
CA ASP A 235 -17.78 1.14 -6.40
C ASP A 235 -16.60 1.13 -7.39
N MET A 236 -15.35 1.17 -6.90
CA MET A 236 -14.14 1.13 -7.73
C MET A 236 -13.61 -0.29 -7.94
N GLY A 237 -14.24 -1.30 -7.36
CA GLY A 237 -13.93 -2.70 -7.56
C GLY A 237 -15.17 -3.51 -7.95
N SER A 238 -14.98 -4.78 -8.25
CA SER A 238 -16.08 -5.73 -8.43
C SER A 238 -15.76 -7.06 -7.73
N ILE A 239 -15.00 -7.00 -6.64
CA ILE A 239 -14.67 -8.13 -5.79
C ILE A 239 -15.58 -8.10 -4.55
N GLY A 240 -15.82 -9.26 -3.96
CA GLY A 240 -16.73 -9.44 -2.83
C GLY A 240 -16.02 -9.74 -1.52
N LEU A 241 -14.91 -9.07 -1.21
CA LEU A 241 -14.29 -9.19 0.12
C LEU A 241 -15.12 -8.45 1.18
N VAL A 242 -14.98 -8.88 2.42
CA VAL A 242 -15.54 -8.19 3.60
C VAL A 242 -14.46 -8.03 4.67
N GLU A 243 -14.76 -7.34 5.76
CA GLU A 243 -13.78 -7.02 6.81
C GLU A 243 -13.11 -8.27 7.40
N SER A 244 -13.83 -9.38 7.48
CA SER A 244 -13.27 -10.64 7.99
C SER A 244 -12.22 -11.26 7.06
N ASP A 245 -12.23 -10.94 5.76
CA ASP A 245 -11.19 -11.37 4.81
C ASP A 245 -9.93 -10.55 4.99
N TYR A 246 -10.07 -9.23 5.19
CA TYR A 246 -8.95 -8.34 5.51
C TYR A 246 -8.32 -8.70 6.86
N ALA A 247 -9.12 -8.97 7.88
CA ALA A 247 -8.61 -9.47 9.16
C ALA A 247 -7.82 -10.78 8.96
N TRP A 248 -8.43 -11.76 8.28
CA TRP A 248 -7.80 -13.06 8.06
C TRP A 248 -6.47 -12.97 7.29
N VAL A 249 -6.38 -12.19 6.20
CA VAL A 249 -5.12 -12.07 5.46
C VAL A 249 -4.05 -11.38 6.30
N THR A 250 -4.45 -10.43 7.14
CA THR A 250 -3.54 -9.78 8.10
C THR A 250 -3.00 -10.77 9.12
N GLU A 251 -3.83 -11.68 9.63
CA GLU A 251 -3.38 -12.75 10.54
C GLU A 251 -2.34 -13.65 9.87
N GLN A 252 -2.55 -13.98 8.58
CA GLN A 252 -1.58 -14.77 7.81
C GLN A 252 -0.26 -14.03 7.64
N MET A 253 -0.29 -12.73 7.32
CA MET A 253 0.93 -11.93 7.19
C MET A 253 1.66 -11.78 8.53
N LYS A 254 0.93 -11.64 9.65
CA LYS A 254 1.52 -11.72 10.99
C LYS A 254 2.18 -13.06 11.28
N ALA A 255 1.58 -14.17 10.84
CA ALA A 255 2.19 -15.48 11.00
C ALA A 255 3.53 -15.58 10.24
N VAL A 256 3.55 -15.20 8.95
CA VAL A 256 4.77 -15.15 8.14
C VAL A 256 5.84 -14.24 8.77
N ALA A 257 5.43 -13.05 9.22
CA ALA A 257 6.35 -12.10 9.83
C ALA A 257 6.93 -12.64 11.15
N ARG A 258 6.14 -13.35 11.98
CA ARG A 258 6.65 -14.01 13.18
C ARG A 258 7.64 -15.14 12.85
N GLU A 259 7.41 -15.88 11.77
CA GLU A 259 8.27 -17.00 11.35
C GLU A 259 9.66 -16.53 10.88
N SER A 260 9.76 -15.39 10.17
CA SER A 260 11.01 -14.99 9.48
C SER A 260 11.42 -13.52 9.62
N ALA A 261 10.47 -12.63 9.93
CA ALA A 261 10.70 -11.17 10.02
C ALA A 261 10.73 -10.64 11.46
N GLN A 262 10.82 -11.50 12.48
CA GLN A 262 10.75 -11.11 13.90
C GLN A 262 9.48 -10.30 14.25
N GLY A 263 8.38 -10.57 13.54
CA GLY A 263 7.11 -9.87 13.68
C GLY A 263 7.01 -8.53 12.95
N ARG A 264 8.07 -8.09 12.25
CA ARG A 264 8.14 -6.77 11.59
C ARG A 264 7.19 -6.65 10.41
N ILE A 265 6.25 -5.71 10.50
CA ILE A 265 5.31 -5.36 9.43
C ILE A 265 5.19 -3.84 9.29
N VAL A 266 5.22 -3.35 8.06
CA VAL A 266 4.80 -1.98 7.73
C VAL A 266 3.66 -2.05 6.72
N SER A 267 2.49 -1.56 7.10
CA SER A 267 1.33 -1.46 6.20
C SER A 267 1.09 0.00 5.81
N ILE A 268 0.74 0.22 4.55
CA ILE A 268 0.55 1.54 3.96
C ILE A 268 -0.80 1.55 3.24
N LEU A 269 -1.64 2.54 3.57
CA LEU A 269 -2.95 2.71 2.94
C LEU A 269 -2.80 3.01 1.43
N GLU A 270 -3.52 2.25 0.60
CA GLU A 270 -3.64 2.46 -0.85
C GLU A 270 -5.08 2.92 -1.20
N GLY A 271 -5.85 2.12 -1.96
CA GLY A 271 -7.23 2.37 -2.35
C GLY A 271 -8.29 2.09 -1.28
N GLY A 272 -9.56 2.11 -1.69
CA GLY A 272 -10.75 1.99 -0.84
C GLY A 272 -11.48 3.33 -0.71
N TYR A 273 -12.68 3.39 -1.26
CA TYR A 273 -13.40 4.63 -1.59
C TYR A 273 -14.83 4.66 -1.01
N SER A 274 -15.39 3.51 -0.66
CA SER A 274 -16.59 3.46 0.17
C SER A 274 -16.25 3.80 1.63
N LEU A 275 -16.52 5.02 2.07
CA LEU A 275 -16.05 5.56 3.37
C LEU A 275 -16.36 4.64 4.57
N SER A 276 -17.58 4.08 4.62
CA SER A 276 -18.00 3.17 5.69
C SER A 276 -17.25 1.84 5.63
N ALA A 277 -17.17 1.23 4.45
CA ALA A 277 -16.47 -0.04 4.25
C ALA A 277 -14.96 0.08 4.47
N LEU A 278 -14.34 1.15 3.95
CA LEU A 278 -12.95 1.51 4.18
C LEU A 278 -12.66 1.58 5.68
N ALA A 279 -13.42 2.38 6.41
CA ALA A 279 -13.19 2.60 7.83
C ALA A 279 -13.34 1.30 8.66
N ARG A 280 -14.36 0.47 8.35
CA ARG A 280 -14.53 -0.84 9.01
C ARG A 280 -13.41 -1.82 8.68
N SER A 281 -12.97 -1.86 7.42
CA SER A 281 -11.91 -2.78 6.96
C SER A 281 -10.54 -2.39 7.49
N VAL A 282 -10.19 -1.10 7.49
CA VAL A 282 -8.98 -0.57 8.13
C VAL A 282 -8.99 -0.87 9.62
N SER A 283 -10.13 -0.66 10.30
CA SER A 283 -10.28 -0.99 11.72
C SER A 283 -10.07 -2.49 11.99
N ALA A 284 -10.59 -3.38 11.15
CA ALA A 284 -10.37 -4.82 11.26
C ALA A 284 -8.90 -5.21 11.04
N HIS A 285 -8.24 -4.62 10.04
CA HIS A 285 -6.82 -4.78 9.77
C HIS A 285 -5.96 -4.35 10.98
N ILE A 286 -6.21 -3.14 11.51
CA ILE A 286 -5.46 -2.60 12.65
C ILE A 286 -5.69 -3.41 13.93
N LYS A 287 -6.90 -3.89 14.20
CA LYS A 287 -7.18 -4.78 15.35
C LYS A 287 -6.27 -6.00 15.34
N VAL A 288 -6.17 -6.66 14.19
CA VAL A 288 -5.28 -7.82 14.04
C VAL A 288 -3.82 -7.42 14.24
N LEU A 289 -3.37 -6.30 13.65
CA LEU A 289 -2.00 -5.79 13.85
C LEU A 289 -1.68 -5.56 15.33
N ALA A 290 -2.63 -5.02 16.09
CA ALA A 290 -2.51 -4.73 17.52
C ALA A 290 -2.78 -5.93 18.46
N ASP A 291 -3.09 -7.13 17.91
CA ASP A 291 -3.46 -8.32 18.70
C ASP A 291 -4.70 -8.11 19.61
N LEU A 292 -5.72 -7.43 19.09
CA LEU A 292 -6.99 -7.10 19.78
C LEU A 292 -8.20 -7.88 19.25
#